data_AF-A0A8X7WC33-F1
#
_entry.id   AF-A0A8X7WC33-F1
#
_cell.length_a   1.000
_cell.length_b   1.000
_cell.length_c   1.000
_cell.angle_alpha   90.00
_cell.angle_beta   90.00
_cell.angle_gamma   90.00
#
_symmetry.space_group_name_H-M   'P 1'
#
loop_
_entity.id
_entity.type
_entity.pdbx_description
1 polymer ?
#
loop_
_entity_poly.entity_id
_entity_poly.type
_entity_poly.pdbx_seq_one_letter_code
_entity_poly.pdbx_strand_id
1 'polypeptide(L)' 'MMDNVEGFYSKGWGSGQVKMVLGDNTFSVYLNSSMETLKFKASDMRIHREWIDGVWKMTDEMPAGYFKGVLDT' A
#
# COMPACT_ATOMS: atom_id res chain seq x y z
N MET A 1 6.48 4.18 11.71
CA MET A 1 6.29 3.16 10.64
C MET A 1 6.00 3.92 9.37
N MET A 2 6.55 3.51 8.23
CA MET A 2 6.29 4.16 6.93
C MET A 2 5.01 3.59 6.33
N ASP A 3 4.12 4.42 5.81
CA ASP A 3 2.80 3.98 5.32
C ASP A 3 2.92 3.10 4.07
N ASN A 4 2.18 1.99 4.07
CA ASN A 4 2.04 1.13 2.90
C ASN A 4 0.98 1.70 1.96
N VAL A 5 1.34 1.79 0.69
CA VAL A 5 0.56 2.49 -0.33
C VAL A 5 0.51 1.69 -1.61
N GLU A 6 -0.43 2.04 -2.47
CA GLU A 6 -0.41 1.66 -3.87
C GLU A 6 -0.26 2.91 -4.72
N GLY A 7 0.74 2.93 -5.59
CA GLY A 7 0.98 3.99 -6.56
C GLY A 7 0.45 3.59 -7.93
N PHE A 8 -0.22 4.50 -8.62
CA PHE A 8 -0.65 4.29 -10.00
C PHE A 8 0.51 4.58 -10.96
N TYR A 9 1.05 3.54 -11.57
CA TYR A 9 2.22 3.61 -12.45
C TYR A 9 2.10 2.57 -13.57
N SER A 10 2.60 2.91 -14.77
CA SER A 10 2.59 2.01 -15.95
C SER A 10 1.22 1.35 -16.21
N LYS A 11 0.15 2.15 -16.16
CA LYS A 11 -1.25 1.74 -16.41
C LYS A 11 -1.87 0.80 -15.36
N GLY A 12 -1.27 0.64 -14.19
CA GLY A 12 -1.81 -0.19 -13.11
C GLY A 12 -1.50 0.35 -11.72
N TRP A 13 -2.09 -0.28 -10.70
CA TRP A 13 -1.76 -0.04 -9.30
C TRP A 13 -0.66 -1.00 -8.87
N GLY A 14 0.41 -0.48 -8.26
CA GLY A 14 1.50 -1.28 -7.71
C GLY A 14 1.75 -0.95 -6.24
N SER A 15 2.05 -1.96 -5.44
CA SER A 15 2.36 -1.81 -4.02
C SER A 15 3.69 -1.09 -3.79
N GLY A 16 3.74 -0.23 -2.78
CA GLY A 16 4.96 0.44 -2.36
C GLY A 16 4.89 0.98 -0.93
N GLN A 17 5.94 1.66 -0.53
CA GLN A 17 6.06 2.24 0.82
C GLN A 17 6.55 3.68 0.74
N VAL A 18 5.90 4.58 1.48
CA VAL A 18 6.29 6.00 1.56
C VAL A 18 7.62 6.12 2.29
N LYS A 19 8.67 6.59 1.61
CA LYS A 19 9.98 6.84 2.22
C LYS A 19 10.10 8.26 2.76
N MET A 20 9.52 9.24 2.07
CA MET A 20 9.60 10.66 2.46
C MET A 20 8.38 11.45 1.99
N VAL A 21 7.97 12.44 2.78
CA VAL A 21 7.01 13.48 2.38
C VAL A 21 7.81 14.66 1.85
N LEU A 22 7.57 15.06 0.60
CA LEU A 22 8.37 16.07 -0.10
C LEU A 22 7.71 17.47 -0.12
N GLY A 23 6.49 17.61 0.40
CA GLY A 23 5.69 18.83 0.29
C GLY A 23 4.81 18.87 -0.97
N ASP A 24 3.92 19.86 -1.07
CA ASP A 24 3.01 20.06 -2.20
C ASP A 24 2.25 18.79 -2.64
N ASN A 25 1.75 18.04 -1.64
CA ASN A 25 1.09 16.75 -1.81
C ASN A 25 1.91 15.75 -2.65
N THR A 26 3.23 15.76 -2.49
CA THR A 26 4.17 14.90 -3.21
C THR A 26 4.92 14.02 -2.22
N PHE A 27 5.10 12.75 -2.61
CA PHE A 27 5.71 11.72 -1.78
C PHE A 27 6.77 10.98 -2.58
N SER A 28 7.82 10.55 -1.88
CA SER A 28 8.80 9.60 -2.41
C SER A 28 8.37 8.21 -2.00
N VAL A 29 8.10 7.32 -2.95
CA VAL A 29 7.58 5.97 -2.71
C VAL A 29 8.52 4.96 -3.32
N TYR A 30 8.92 3.97 -2.52
CA TYR A 30 9.63 2.78 -3.00
C TYR A 30 8.61 1.78 -3.53
N LEU A 31 8.67 1.43 -4.82
CA LEU A 31 7.80 0.43 -5.43
C LEU A 31 8.42 -0.97 -5.31
N ASN A 32 7.64 -1.91 -4.79
CA ASN A 32 8.12 -3.27 -4.57
C ASN A 32 8.32 -4.03 -5.89
N SER A 33 7.54 -3.70 -6.93
CA SER A 33 7.55 -4.39 -8.22
C SER A 33 8.79 -4.10 -9.06
N SER A 34 9.25 -2.85 -9.08
CA SER A 34 10.45 -2.43 -9.83
C SER A 34 11.69 -2.25 -8.96
N MET A 35 11.54 -2.28 -7.63
CA MET A 35 12.61 -1.96 -6.67
C MET A 35 13.16 -0.53 -6.81
N GLU A 36 12.38 0.38 -7.39
CA GLU A 36 12.76 1.78 -7.61
C GLU A 36 12.06 2.72 -6.63
N THR A 37 12.64 3.89 -6.41
CA THR A 37 11.98 4.98 -5.67
C THR A 37 11.54 6.06 -6.65
N LEU A 38 10.24 6.30 -6.72
CA LEU A 38 9.63 7.29 -7.61
C LEU A 38 8.85 8.35 -6.82
N LYS A 39 8.61 9.49 -7.46
CA LYS A 39 7.78 10.56 -6.90
C LYS A 39 6.34 10.40 -7.34
N PHE A 40 5.42 10.51 -6.40
CA PHE A 40 3.99 10.44 -6.65
C PHE A 40 3.28 11.67 -6.06
N LYS A 41 2.22 12.11 -6.73
CA LYS A 41 1.24 13.02 -6.12
C LYS A 41 0.26 12.21 -5.27
N ALA A 42 -0.35 12.86 -4.27
CA ALA A 42 -1.41 12.26 -3.46
C ALA A 42 -2.55 11.68 -4.33
N SER A 43 -2.86 12.33 -5.46
CA SER A 43 -3.90 11.89 -6.40
C SER A 43 -3.58 10.56 -7.10
N ASP A 44 -2.30 10.20 -7.18
CA ASP A 44 -1.81 9.01 -7.87
C ASP A 44 -1.48 7.89 -6.86
N MET A 45 -1.86 8.08 -5.59
CA MET A 45 -1.61 7.16 -4.50
C MET A 45 -2.91 6.79 -3.80
N ARG A 46 -2.95 5.60 -3.23
CA ARG A 46 -3.99 5.19 -2.28
C ARG A 46 -3.38 4.37 -1.16
N ILE A 47 -4.01 4.39 0.01
CA ILE A 47 -3.68 3.45 1.09
C ILE A 47 -4.00 2.05 0.58
N HIS A 48 -3.08 1.11 0.80
CA HIS A 48 -3.28 -0.28 0.38
C HIS A 48 -4.51 -0.88 1.07
N ARG A 49 -5.36 -1.55 0.28
CA ARG A 49 -6.58 -2.20 0.76
C ARG A 49 -6.73 -3.56 0.11
N GLU A 50 -7.23 -4.51 0.87
CA GLU A 50 -7.56 -5.85 0.38
C GLU A 50 -9.08 -5.99 0.25
N TRP A 51 -9.51 -6.75 -0.76
CA TRP A 51 -10.90 -7.12 -0.94
C TRP A 51 -11.17 -8.44 -0.25
N ILE A 52 -11.90 -8.40 0.87
CA ILE A 52 -12.16 -9.57 1.71
C ILE A 52 -13.65 -9.60 2.02
N ASP A 53 -14.31 -10.73 1.74
CA ASP A 53 -15.73 -10.96 2.02
C ASP A 53 -16.67 -9.86 1.48
N GLY A 54 -16.37 -9.33 0.30
CA GLY A 54 -17.21 -8.33 -0.36
C GLY A 54 -17.02 -6.88 0.14
N VAL A 55 -16.01 -6.61 0.96
CA VAL A 55 -15.69 -5.27 1.46
C VAL A 55 -14.19 -4.95 1.33
N TRP A 56 -13.86 -3.67 1.10
CA TRP A 56 -12.48 -3.18 1.14
C TRP A 56 -12.02 -3.00 2.58
N LYS A 57 -10.97 -3.70 3.01
CA LYS A 57 -10.36 -3.59 4.35
C LYS A 57 -8.96 -2.94 4.26
N MET A 58 -8.59 -2.15 5.26
CA MET A 58 -7.24 -1.60 5.38
C MET A 58 -6.30 -2.66 5.95
N THR A 59 -5.11 -2.82 5.37
CA THR A 59 -4.14 -3.84 5.78
C THR A 59 -3.40 -3.53 7.07
N ASP A 60 -3.30 -2.25 7.46
CA ASP A 60 -2.61 -1.84 8.70
C ASP A 60 -3.43 -2.14 9.98
N GLU A 61 -4.66 -2.65 9.84
CA GLU A 61 -5.52 -3.15 10.92
C GLU A 61 -5.74 -4.67 10.86
N MET A 62 -4.69 -5.47 10.69
CA MET A 62 -4.80 -6.90 11.03
C MET A 62 -4.28 -7.13 12.46
N PRO A 63 -5.15 -7.38 13.46
CA PRO A 63 -4.72 -7.91 14.74
C PRO A 63 -4.03 -9.26 14.51
N ALA A 64 -3.00 -9.56 15.31
CA ALA A 64 -2.12 -10.73 15.22
C ALA A 64 -2.80 -12.13 15.22
N GLY A 65 -4.13 -12.21 15.21
CA GLY A 65 -4.92 -13.45 15.21
C GLY A 65 -5.45 -13.91 13.85
N TYR A 66 -5.32 -13.13 12.77
CA TYR A 66 -6.02 -13.42 11.51
C TYR A 66 -5.57 -14.73 10.81
N PHE A 67 -4.34 -15.17 11.03
CA PHE A 67 -3.81 -16.40 10.41
C PHE A 67 -3.89 -17.66 11.28
N LYS A 68 -4.40 -17.58 12.52
CA LYS A 68 -4.48 -18.76 13.39
C LYS A 68 -5.68 -19.66 13.08
N GLY A 69 -6.67 -19.19 12.30
CA GLY A 69 -7.88 -19.96 11.99
C GLY A 69 -7.96 -20.54 10.57
N VAL A 70 -7.04 -20.18 9.66
CA VAL A 70 -7.10 -20.59 8.24
C VAL A 70 -6.21 -21.80 7.92
N LEU A 71 -5.30 -22.18 8.83
CA LEU A 71 -4.41 -23.34 8.66
C LEU A 71 -4.80 -24.57 9.51
N ASP A 72 -5.86 -24.46 10.33
CA ASP A 72 -6.29 -25.52 11.27
C ASP A 72 -7.66 -26.16 10.89
N THR A 73 -8.07 -26.11 9.62
CA THR A 73 -9.22 -26.89 9.09
C THR A 73 -8.88 -27.59 7.80
#